data_AF-E6W416-F1
#
_entry.id   AF-E6W416-F1
#
_cell.length_a   1.000
_cell.length_b   1.000
_cell.length_c   1.000
_cell.angle_alpha   90.00
_cell.angle_beta   90.00
_cell.angle_gamma   90.00
#
_symmetry.space_group_name_H-M   'P 1'
#
loop_
_entity.id
_entity.type
_entity.pdbx_description
1 polymer ?
#
loop_
_entity_poly.entity_id
_entity_poly.type
_entity_poly.pdbx_seq_one_letter_code
_entity_poly.pdbx_strand_id
1 'polypeptide(L)'
;MNFLKNLYRSGKLPRWLIFLSIIMFIVVYLSFRETTQAKFYNGCLQGDSRPTPAQCQCLTDYVFEHLDGIQVIAIMEPKRIRKQDDMERIQQVLRAGTEACGW
;
A
#
# COMPACT_ATOMS: atom_id res chain seq x y z
N MET A 1 5.13 1.75 -29.89
CA MET A 1 5.41 0.36 -29.43
C MET A 1 6.47 -0.41 -30.24
N ASN A 2 7.07 0.16 -31.31
CA ASN A 2 8.06 -0.57 -32.14
C ASN A 2 9.52 -0.44 -31.68
N PHE A 3 9.85 0.57 -30.87
CA PHE A 3 11.22 0.83 -30.43
C PHE A 3 11.75 -0.21 -29.41
N LEU A 4 10.90 -0.56 -28.43
CA LEU A 4 11.21 -1.57 -27.41
C LEU A 4 11.44 -2.97 -28.01
N LYS A 5 10.67 -3.32 -29.05
CA LYS A 5 10.76 -4.61 -29.74
C LYS A 5 12.08 -4.77 -30.50
N ASN A 6 12.60 -3.69 -31.07
CA ASN A 6 13.90 -3.68 -31.76
C ASN A 6 15.09 -3.70 -30.79
N LEU A 7 14.99 -3.05 -29.63
CA LEU A 7 16.03 -3.09 -28.59
C LEU A 7 16.19 -4.49 -28.00
N TYR A 8 15.08 -5.18 -27.70
CA TYR A 8 15.08 -6.54 -27.17
C TYR A 8 15.71 -7.54 -28.15
N ARG A 9 15.44 -7.38 -29.46
CA ARG A 9 15.95 -8.29 -30.51
C ARG A 9 17.47 -8.17 -30.75
N SER A 10 18.10 -7.06 -30.38
CA SER A 10 19.54 -6.84 -30.61
C SER A 10 20.45 -7.36 -29.49
N GLY A 11 19.90 -7.87 -28.38
CA GLY A 11 20.68 -8.35 -27.22
C GLY A 11 21.47 -7.26 -26.47
N LYS A 12 21.41 -6.01 -26.93
CA LYS A 12 22.12 -4.85 -26.35
C LYS A 12 21.22 -4.04 -25.43
N LEU A 13 20.45 -4.68 -24.55
CA LEU A 13 19.78 -3.93 -23.48
C LEU A 13 20.82 -3.76 -22.37
N PRO A 14 21.45 -2.57 -22.26
CA PRO A 14 22.58 -2.41 -21.36
C PRO A 14 22.10 -2.60 -19.92
N ARG A 15 22.80 -3.43 -19.14
CA ARG A 15 22.40 -3.82 -17.77
C ARG A 15 22.05 -2.64 -16.86
N TRP A 16 22.64 -1.46 -17.09
CA TRP A 16 22.32 -0.24 -16.35
C TRP A 16 20.87 0.25 -16.51
N LEU A 17 20.21 0.01 -17.65
CA LEU A 17 18.81 0.39 -17.85
C LEU A 17 17.86 -0.47 -17.00
N ILE A 18 18.19 -1.75 -16.81
CA ILE A 18 17.45 -2.64 -15.91
C ILE A 18 17.64 -2.17 -14.47
N PHE A 19 18.87 -1.78 -14.11
CA PHE A 19 19.15 -1.24 -12.78
C PHE A 19 18.38 0.07 -12.52
N LEU A 20 18.37 0.99 -13.49
CA LEU A 20 17.58 2.23 -13.43
C LEU A 20 16.08 1.95 -13.30
N SER A 21 15.54 0.96 -14.03
CA SER A 21 14.10 0.65 -13.91
C SER A 21 13.75 0.10 -12.54
N ILE A 22 14.63 -0.72 -11.93
CA ILE A 22 14.41 -1.25 -10.58
C ILE A 22 14.45 -0.11 -9.55
N ILE A 23 15.42 0.79 -9.62
CA ILE A 23 15.49 1.95 -8.72
C ILE A 23 14.24 2.81 -8.86
N MET A 24 13.85 3.16 -10.08
CA MET A 24 12.64 3.94 -10.33
C MET A 24 11.40 3.24 -9.77
N PHE A 25 11.29 1.92 -9.93
CA PHE A 25 10.19 1.14 -9.39
C PHE A 25 10.14 1.20 -7.85
N ILE A 26 11.29 1.07 -7.17
CA ILE A 26 11.38 1.16 -5.71
C ILE A 26 10.95 2.55 -5.23
N VAL A 27 11.42 3.62 -5.87
CA VAL A 27 11.07 5.00 -5.50
C VAL A 27 9.56 5.23 -5.65
N VAL A 28 8.97 4.79 -6.76
CA VAL A 28 7.53 4.90 -6.99
C VAL A 28 6.75 4.08 -5.96
N TYR A 29 7.20 2.86 -5.65
CA TYR A 29 6.57 2.01 -4.65
C TYR A 29 6.60 2.64 -3.24
N LEU A 30 7.75 3.18 -2.81
CA LEU A 30 7.89 3.85 -1.51
C LEU A 30 7.03 5.10 -1.43
N SER A 31 7.04 5.94 -2.48
CA SER A 31 6.19 7.13 -2.55
C SER A 31 4.70 6.78 -2.50
N PHE A 32 4.31 5.69 -3.16
CA PHE A 32 2.95 5.20 -3.10
C PHE A 32 2.57 4.73 -1.68
N ARG A 33 3.48 4.04 -0.98
CA ARG A 33 3.26 3.59 0.40
C ARG A 33 3.07 4.76 1.36
N GLU A 34 3.96 5.77 1.32
CA GLU A 34 3.87 6.96 2.17
C GLU A 34 2.56 7.74 1.94
N THR A 35 2.18 7.94 0.68
CA THR A 35 0.92 8.62 0.35
C THR A 35 -0.31 7.83 0.77
N THR A 36 -0.25 6.49 0.72
CA THR A 36 -1.33 5.60 1.20
C THR A 36 -1.43 5.64 2.72
N GLN A 37 -0.30 5.67 3.44
CA GLN A 37 -0.27 5.81 4.91
C GLN A 37 -0.93 7.12 5.34
N ALA A 38 -0.53 8.24 4.73
CA ALA A 38 -1.11 9.54 5.05
C ALA A 38 -2.62 9.59 4.80
N LYS A 39 -3.10 8.98 3.71
CA LYS A 39 -4.54 8.89 3.42
C LYS A 39 -5.28 8.03 4.44
N PHE A 40 -4.71 6.90 4.84
CA PHE A 40 -5.31 6.02 5.84
C PHE A 40 -5.40 6.70 7.21
N TYR A 41 -4.32 7.36 7.65
CA TYR A 41 -4.30 8.15 8.89
C TYR A 41 -5.36 9.26 8.88
N ASN A 42 -5.44 10.03 7.80
CA ASN A 42 -6.46 11.08 7.66
C ASN A 42 -7.88 10.51 7.64
N GLY A 43 -8.08 9.35 7.00
CA GLY A 43 -9.36 8.64 7.02
C GLY A 43 -9.75 8.17 8.41
N CYS A 44 -8.78 7.68 9.20
CA CYS A 44 -8.98 7.33 10.60
C CYS A 44 -9.44 8.52 11.44
N LEU A 45 -8.78 9.67 11.32
CA LEU A 45 -9.13 10.89 12.05
C LEU A 45 -10.53 11.43 11.70
N GLN A 46 -10.97 11.20 10.46
CA GLN A 46 -12.29 11.63 9.97
C GLN A 46 -13.40 10.61 10.27
N GLY A 47 -13.06 9.45 10.85
CA GLY A 47 -14.01 8.41 11.18
C GLY A 47 -15.00 8.82 12.28
N ASP A 48 -16.20 8.24 12.22
CA ASP A 48 -17.32 8.57 13.14
C ASP A 48 -16.99 8.30 14.62
N SER A 49 -16.03 7.43 14.89
CA SER A 49 -15.63 7.01 16.24
C SER A 49 -14.82 8.07 17.03
N ARG A 50 -14.47 9.21 16.41
CA ARG A 50 -13.63 10.27 16.99
C ARG A 50 -12.35 9.73 17.69
N PRO A 51 -11.55 8.88 17.03
CA PRO A 51 -10.30 8.38 17.60
C PRO A 51 -9.33 9.52 17.88
N THR A 52 -8.50 9.36 18.91
CA THR A 52 -7.38 10.27 19.18
C THR A 52 -6.32 10.17 18.09
N PRO A 53 -5.54 11.24 17.83
CA PRO A 53 -4.44 11.17 16.87
C PRO A 53 -3.43 10.05 17.15
N ALA A 54 -3.20 9.75 18.44
CA ALA A 54 -2.32 8.66 18.85
C ALA A 54 -2.87 7.27 18.47
N GLN A 55 -4.19 7.05 18.66
CA GLN A 55 -4.85 5.80 18.23
C GLN A 55 -4.78 5.64 16.71
N CYS A 56 -5.01 6.71 15.95
CA CYS A 56 -4.90 6.67 14.50
C CYS A 56 -3.49 6.41 14.00
N GLN A 57 -2.48 7.00 14.63
CA GLN A 57 -1.09 6.75 14.29
C GLN A 57 -0.73 5.28 14.57
N CYS A 58 -1.06 4.78 15.77
CA CYS A 58 -0.83 3.38 16.13
C CYS A 58 -1.52 2.41 15.16
N LEU A 59 -2.79 2.64 14.81
CA LEU A 59 -3.50 1.75 13.88
C LEU A 59 -2.88 1.82 12.49
N THR A 60 -2.49 3.01 12.02
CA THR A 60 -1.83 3.18 10.72
C THR A 60 -0.53 2.39 10.67
N ASP A 61 0.29 2.48 11.71
CA ASP A 61 1.56 1.76 11.78
C ASP A 61 1.32 0.23 11.81
N TYR A 62 0.38 -0.23 12.65
CA TYR A 62 0.02 -1.64 12.76
C TYR A 62 -0.48 -2.23 11.43
N VAL A 63 -1.36 -1.50 10.74
CA VAL A 63 -1.94 -1.90 9.46
C VAL A 63 -0.87 -2.01 8.37
N PHE A 64 0.06 -1.05 8.28
CA PHE A 64 1.11 -1.07 7.26
C PHE A 64 2.30 -1.97 7.58
N GLU A 65 2.37 -2.50 8.80
CA GLU A 65 3.27 -3.59 9.19
C GLU A 65 2.71 -4.96 8.78
N HIS A 66 1.38 -5.14 8.86
CA HIS A 66 0.73 -6.44 8.65
C HIS A 66 0.06 -6.61 7.27
N LEU A 67 -0.23 -5.51 6.57
CA LEU A 67 -0.84 -5.49 5.25
C LEU A 67 0.09 -4.82 4.22
N ASP A 68 0.06 -5.35 3.00
CA ASP A 68 0.73 -4.72 1.86
C ASP A 68 -0.10 -3.51 1.37
N GLY A 69 0.56 -2.55 0.71
CA GLY A 69 -0.07 -1.32 0.23
C GLY A 69 -1.31 -1.58 -0.64
N ILE A 70 -1.32 -2.66 -1.44
CA ILE A 70 -2.48 -3.06 -2.25
C ILE A 70 -3.68 -3.46 -1.37
N GLN A 71 -3.44 -4.17 -0.27
CA GLN A 71 -4.50 -4.57 0.66
C GLN A 71 -5.03 -3.34 1.41
N VAL A 72 -4.16 -2.39 1.78
CA VAL A 72 -4.61 -1.15 2.42
C VAL A 72 -5.42 -0.26 1.47
N ILE A 73 -5.05 -0.19 0.18
CA ILE A 73 -5.88 0.47 -0.84
C ILE A 73 -7.26 -0.16 -0.91
N ALA A 74 -7.36 -1.49 -0.76
CA ALA A 74 -8.63 -2.19 -0.79
C ALA A 74 -9.55 -1.80 0.39
N ILE A 75 -8.98 -1.35 1.52
CA ILE A 75 -9.73 -0.75 2.63
C ILE A 75 -10.35 0.59 2.21
N MET A 76 -9.59 1.43 1.51
CA MET A 76 -10.03 2.76 1.07
C MET A 76 -10.95 2.73 -0.15
N GLU A 77 -10.79 1.73 -1.03
CA GLU A 77 -11.59 1.54 -2.23
C GLU A 77 -12.23 0.14 -2.22
N PRO A 78 -13.35 -0.05 -1.49
CA PRO A 78 -14.00 -1.37 -1.37
C PRO A 78 -14.48 -1.95 -2.71
N LYS A 79 -14.59 -1.13 -3.76
CA LYS A 79 -14.91 -1.61 -5.12
C LYS A 79 -13.75 -2.35 -5.81
N ARG A 80 -12.52 -2.30 -5.28
CA ARG A 80 -11.35 -3.00 -5.85
C ARG A 80 -11.12 -4.41 -5.32
N ILE A 81 -11.90 -4.83 -4.33
CA ILE A 81 -11.72 -6.11 -3.68
C ILE A 81 -12.06 -7.22 -4.67
N ARG A 82 -11.06 -8.04 -5.02
CA ARG A 82 -11.21 -9.14 -6.00
C ARG A 82 -11.43 -10.52 -5.35
N LYS A 83 -11.12 -10.69 -4.07
CA LYS A 83 -11.19 -11.98 -3.35
C LYS A 83 -11.76 -11.81 -1.95
N GLN A 84 -12.59 -12.77 -1.54
CA GLN A 84 -13.26 -12.78 -0.25
C GLN A 84 -12.27 -13.00 0.91
N ASP A 85 -11.26 -13.85 0.71
CA ASP A 85 -10.14 -14.07 1.64
C ASP A 85 -9.35 -12.77 1.93
N ASP A 86 -9.24 -11.91 0.90
CA ASP A 86 -8.87 -10.49 0.92
C ASP A 86 -9.43 -9.74 2.13
N MET A 87 -10.75 -9.84 2.26
CA MET A 87 -11.55 -9.10 3.23
C MET A 87 -11.46 -9.66 4.62
N GLU A 88 -11.49 -10.98 4.76
CA GLU A 88 -11.41 -11.60 6.08
C GLU A 88 -10.08 -11.25 6.76
N ARG A 89 -8.98 -11.32 6.01
CA ARG A 89 -7.66 -10.91 6.52
C ARG A 89 -7.62 -9.44 6.90
N ILE A 90 -8.12 -8.56 6.04
CA ILE A 90 -8.17 -7.12 6.30
C ILE A 90 -8.99 -6.83 7.57
N GLN A 91 -10.16 -7.44 7.72
CA GLN A 91 -11.01 -7.27 8.90
C GLN A 91 -10.35 -7.80 10.18
N GLN A 92 -9.65 -8.95 10.10
CA GLN A 92 -8.89 -9.49 11.22
C GLN A 92 -7.77 -8.55 11.66
N VAL A 93 -6.99 -8.02 10.72
CA VAL A 93 -5.90 -7.08 11.03
C VAL A 93 -6.44 -5.78 11.59
N LEU A 94 -7.54 -5.24 11.04
CA LEU A 94 -8.19 -4.04 11.57
C LEU A 94 -8.69 -4.26 13.00
N ARG A 95 -9.38 -5.38 13.29
CA ARG A 95 -9.83 -5.69 14.65
C ARG A 95 -8.67 -5.83 15.63
N ALA A 96 -7.67 -6.63 15.28
CA ALA A 96 -6.49 -6.82 16.12
C ALA A 96 -5.75 -5.50 16.35
N GLY A 97 -5.64 -4.65 15.33
CA GLY A 97 -5.03 -3.33 15.43
C GLY A 97 -5.84 -2.37 16.33
N THR A 98 -7.16 -2.38 16.23
CA THR A 98 -8.02 -1.55 17.11
C THR A 98 -7.89 -1.97 18.57
N GLU A 99 -7.84 -3.28 18.85
CA GLU A 99 -7.63 -3.80 20.21
C GLU A 99 -6.23 -3.46 20.73
N ALA A 100 -5.19 -3.63 19.90
CA ALA A 100 -3.81 -3.34 20.27
C ALA A 100 -3.56 -1.85 20.53
N CYS A 101 -4.24 -0.98 19.80
CA CYS A 101 -4.09 0.48 19.90
C CYS A 101 -5.02 1.13 20.92
N GLY A 102 -5.76 0.34 21.70
CA GLY A 102 -6.62 0.84 22.78
C GLY A 102 -7.78 1.69 22.26
N TRP A 103 -8.39 1.25 21.16
CA TRP A 103 -9.55 1.88 20.55
C TRP A 103 -10.83 1.63 21.35
#